data_AF-A0A327KV10-F1
#
_entry.id   AF-A0A327KV10-F1
#
_cell.length_a   1.000
_cell.length_b   1.000
_cell.length_c   1.000
_cell.angle_alpha   90.00
_cell.angle_beta   90.00
_cell.angle_gamma   90.00
#
_symmetry.space_group_name_H-M   'P 1'
#
loop_
_entity.id
_entity.type
_entity.pdbx_description
1 polymer ?
#
loop_
_entity_poly.entity_id
_entity_poly.type
_entity_poly.pdbx_seq_one_letter_code
_entity_poly.pdbx_strand_id
1 'polypeptide(L)' 'MHGNARRVYALADFTVERRGRGWYFARTSRFGEKHAEKGPYSSEVSVALMIAREIIREIARRDAPYRLSG' A
#
# COMPACT_ATOMS: atom_id res chain seq x y z
N MET A 1 25.50 -1.27 -18.31
CA MET A 1 24.51 -2.22 -18.84
C MET A 1 23.26 -2.14 -17.97
N HIS A 2 22.20 -1.50 -18.44
CA HIS A 2 20.91 -1.53 -17.73
C HIS A 2 20.26 -2.87 -18.09
N GLY A 3 20.50 -3.90 -17.27
CA GLY A 3 19.82 -5.18 -17.44
C GLY A 3 18.31 -4.94 -17.38
N ASN A 4 17.58 -5.41 -18.39
CA ASN A 4 16.11 -5.51 -18.38
C ASN A 4 15.68 -6.55 -17.34
N ALA A 5 15.98 -6.30 -16.06
CA ALA A 5 15.49 -7.10 -14.96
C ALA A 5 14.01 -6.80 -14.78
N ARG A 6 13.16 -7.78 -15.14
CA ARG A 6 11.72 -7.73 -14.89
C ARG A 6 11.51 -7.52 -13.38
N ARG A 7 11.00 -6.35 -12.98
CA ARG A 7 10.71 -6.05 -11.57
C ARG A 7 9.39 -6.70 -11.16
N VAL A 8 9.43 -7.55 -10.14
CA VAL A 8 8.25 -8.20 -9.57
C VAL A 8 8.31 -7.98 -8.06
N TYR A 9 7.24 -7.41 -7.50
CA TYR A 9 7.13 -7.16 -6.06
C TYR A 9 5.95 -7.94 -5.49
N ALA A 10 6.19 -8.71 -4.43
CA ALA A 10 5.13 -9.12 -3.52
C ALA A 10 4.87 -7.95 -2.55
N LEU A 11 3.86 -7.15 -2.85
CA LEU A 11 3.47 -5.96 -2.10
C LEU A 11 2.59 -6.31 -0.90
N ALA A 12 2.44 -5.37 0.03
CA ALA A 12 1.60 -5.54 1.21
C ALA A 12 0.11 -5.71 0.86
N ASP A 13 -0.58 -6.57 1.62
CA ASP A 13 -2.03 -6.68 1.61
C ASP A 13 -2.68 -5.59 2.48
N PHE A 14 -3.93 -5.24 2.15
CA PHE A 14 -4.69 -4.23 2.88
C PHE A 14 -6.06 -4.77 3.25
N THR A 15 -6.50 -4.50 4.48
CA THR A 15 -7.89 -4.68 4.90
C THR A 15 -8.59 -3.33 4.93
N VAL A 16 -9.79 -3.28 4.33
CA VAL A 16 -10.67 -2.10 4.31
C VAL A 16 -11.93 -2.41 5.10
N GLU A 17 -12.38 -1.48 5.93
CA GLU A 17 -13.56 -1.63 6.76
C GLU A 17 -14.47 -0.41 6.71
N ARG A 18 -15.77 -0.63 6.52
CA ARG A 18 -16.80 0.38 6.76
C ARG A 18 -17.23 0.32 8.23
N ARG A 19 -17.03 1.42 8.95
CA ARG A 19 -17.52 1.61 10.33
C ARG A 19 -18.48 2.79 10.35
N GLY A 20 -19.23 3.00 11.45
CA GLY A 20 -20.23 4.08 11.53
C GLY A 20 -19.71 5.46 11.09
N ARG A 21 -18.47 5.82 11.45
CA ARG A 21 -17.84 7.12 11.15
C ARG A 21 -17.18 7.25 9.77
N GLY A 22 -17.14 6.19 8.96
CA GLY A 22 -16.54 6.21 7.63
C GLY A 22 -15.76 4.94 7.31
N TRP A 23 -14.88 5.06 6.32
CA TRP A 23 -14.02 3.98 5.85
C TRP A 23 -12.64 4.02 6.49
N TYR A 24 -12.13 2.86 6.85
CA TYR A 24 -10.81 2.68 7.44
C TYR A 24 -10.03 1.67 6.61
N PHE A 25 -8.70 1.79 6.59
CA PHE A 25 -7.85 0.74 6.05
C PHE A 25 -6.60 0.54 6.88
N ALA A 26 -6.05 -0.67 6.86
CA ALA A 26 -4.80 -1.02 7.53
C ALA A 26 -3.97 -1.95 6.64
N ARG A 27 -2.65 -1.99 6.85
CA ARG A 27 -1.81 -3.03 6.26
C ARG A 27 -2.09 -4.34 6.99
N THR A 28 -2.19 -5.42 6.24
CA THR A 28 -2.48 -6.75 6.79
C THR A 28 -1.23 -7.59 6.68
N SER A 29 -0.77 -8.13 7.80
CA SER A 29 0.32 -9.10 7.83
C SER A 29 -0.16 -10.44 7.26
N ARG A 30 0.78 -11.32 6.90
CA ARG A 30 0.48 -12.67 6.39
C ARG A 30 -0.41 -13.50 7.34
N PHE A 31 -0.46 -13.14 8.62
CA PHE A 31 -1.25 -13.82 9.65
C PHE A 31 -2.56 -13.08 9.99
N GLY A 32 -2.95 -12.07 9.22
CA GLY A 32 -4.19 -11.32 9.42
C GLY A 32 -4.08 -10.19 10.44
N GLU A 33 -2.90 -9.95 11.01
CA GLU A 33 -2.72 -8.82 11.94
C GLU A 33 -2.76 -7.49 11.18
N LYS A 34 -3.56 -6.55 11.69
CA LYS A 34 -3.65 -5.21 11.13
C LYS A 34 -2.63 -4.30 11.79
N HIS A 35 -1.82 -3.65 10.96
CA HIS A 35 -0.88 -2.64 11.40
C HIS A 35 -1.24 -1.27 10.83
N ALA A 36 -1.05 -0.23 11.64
CA ALA A 36 -1.14 1.18 11.25
C ALA A 36 -2.46 1.53 10.52
N GLU A 37 -3.58 1.37 11.24
CA GLU A 37 -4.91 1.78 10.75
C GLU A 37 -4.96 3.27 10.37
N LYS A 38 -5.68 3.58 9.29
CA LYS A 38 -5.86 4.90 8.72
C LYS A 38 -7.33 5.14 8.40
N GLY A 39 -7.82 6.34 8.68
CA GLY A 39 -9.21 6.76 8.48
C GLY A 39 -9.66 7.70 9.61
N PRO A 40 -10.96 8.08 9.64
CA PRO A 40 -11.99 7.74 8.67
C PRO A 40 -11.86 8.49 7.35
N TYR A 41 -12.24 7.84 6.25
CA TYR A 41 -12.47 8.44 4.94
C TYR A 41 -13.96 8.43 4.60
N SER A 42 -14.42 9.45 3.89
CA SER A 42 -15.84 9.61 3.55
C SER A 42 -16.34 8.66 2.46
N SER A 43 -15.44 8.13 1.62
CA SER A 43 -15.79 7.26 0.48
C SER A 43 -14.78 6.13 0.26
N GLU A 44 -15.25 5.05 -0.37
CA GLU A 44 -14.43 3.93 -0.82
C GLU A 44 -13.33 4.41 -1.80
N VAL A 45 -13.68 5.32 -2.70
CA VAL A 45 -12.74 5.93 -3.67
C VAL A 45 -11.56 6.59 -2.95
N SER A 46 -11.83 7.33 -1.87
CA SER A 46 -10.77 7.96 -1.08
C SER A 46 -9.85 6.92 -0.46
N VAL A 47 -10.38 5.81 0.05
CA VAL A 47 -9.57 4.70 0.58
C VAL A 47 -8.72 4.06 -0.51
N ALA A 48 -9.30 3.78 -1.67
CA ALA A 48 -8.58 3.17 -2.79
C ALA A 48 -7.38 4.03 -3.23
N LEU A 49 -7.57 5.35 -3.34
CA LEU A 49 -6.49 6.29 -3.66
C LEU A 49 -5.39 6.30 -2.59
N MET A 50 -5.76 6.22 -1.31
CA MET A 50 -4.79 6.16 -0.23
C MET A 50 -4.00 4.85 -0.22
N ILE A 51 -4.64 3.72 -0.54
CA ILE A 51 -3.95 2.43 -0.71
C ILE A 51 -2.99 2.48 -1.91
N ALA A 52 -3.43 3.01 -3.05
CA ALA A 52 -2.56 3.19 -4.22
C ALA A 52 -1.32 4.02 -3.89
N ARG A 53 -1.48 5.10 -3.10
CA ARG A 53 -0.36 5.91 -2.62
C ARG A 53 0.61 5.13 -1.74
N GLU A 54 0.10 4.25 -0.88
CA GLU A 54 0.94 3.39 -0.03
C GLU A 54 1.72 2.34 -0.83
N ILE A 55 1.11 1.80 -1.89
CA ILE A 55 1.75 0.90 -2.84
C ILE A 55 2.91 1.62 -3.56
N ILE A 56 2.67 2.81 -4.10
CA ILE A 56 3.70 3.60 -4.79
C ILE A 56 4.87 3.91 -3.86
N ARG A 57 4.58 4.33 -2.62
CA ARG A 57 5.63 4.56 -1.59
C ARG A 57 6.42 3.30 -1.29
N GLU A 58 5.78 2.15 -1.26
CA GLU A 58 6.46 0.89 -1.01
C GLU A 58 7.39 0.49 -2.14
N ILE A 59 6.95 0.61 -3.40
CA ILE A 59 7.80 0.38 -4.57
C ILE A 59 9.01 1.33 -4.53
N ALA A 60 8.77 2.63 -4.35
CA ALA A 60 9.84 3.62 -4.29
C ALA A 60 10.87 3.32 -3.18
N ARG A 61 10.41 2.90 -1.99
CA ARG A 61 11.30 2.50 -0.90
C ARG A 61 12.10 1.25 -1.22
N ARG A 62 11.52 0.25 -1.90
CA ARG A 62 12.21 -0.98 -2.30
C ARG A 62 13.22 -0.73 -3.42
N ASP A 63 12.98 0.27 -4.26
CA ASP A 63 13.87 0.64 -5.37
C ASP A 63 15.02 1.58 -4.95
N ALA A 64 14.84 2.36 -3.88
CA ALA A 64 15.82 3.34 -3.41
C ALA A 64 17.25 2.77 -3.18
N PRO A 65 17.45 1.58 -2.55
CA PRO A 65 18.78 1.00 -2.38
C PRO A 65 19.50 0.71 -3.69
N TYR A 66 18.74 0.47 -4.76
CA TYR A 66 19.27 0.11 -6.07
C TYR A 66 19.45 1.34 -6.99
N ARG A 67 19.13 2.56 -6.50
CA ARG A 67 19.07 3.81 -7.29
C ARG A 67 18.24 3.66 -8.56
N LEU A 68 17.23 2.81 -8.52
CA LEU A 68 16.33 2.58 -9.64
C LEU A 68 15.22 3.63 -9.57
N SER A 69 15.36 4.75 -10.27
CA SER A 69 14.24 5.66 -10.50
C SER A 69 13.32 5.09 -11.59
N GLY A 70 12.01 5.16 -11.36
CA GLY A 70 10.97 4.87 -12.35
C GLY A 70 10.58 6.11 -13.13
#